data_AF-A0A7Z0NSE1-F1
#
_entry.id   AF-A0A7Z0NSE1-F1
#
_cell.length_a   1.000
_cell.length_b   1.000
_cell.length_c   1.000
_cell.angle_alpha   90.00
_cell.angle_beta   90.00
_cell.angle_gamma   90.00
#
_symmetry.space_group_name_H-M   'P 1'
#
loop_
_entity.id
_entity.type
_entity.pdbx_description
1 polymer ?
#
loop_
_entity_poly.entity_id
_entity_poly.type
_entity_poly.pdbx_seq_one_letter_code
_entity_poly.pdbx_strand_id
1 'polypeptide(L)'
;MSITITASATGSPKVNMATGNAKQVLDLLGLTFDGDWGTTTGPDFLGRVLLALALIGTTTDAVGRPEVAEGRWTSEGRRPGYLAERLTDLRRLASWAVEHGADVDWS
;
A
#
# COMPACT_ATOMS: atom_id res chain seq x y z
N MET A 1 13.80 -3.70 -5.49
CA MET A 1 12.99 -2.62 -6.08
C MET A 1 11.90 -2.24 -5.08
N SER A 2 11.55 -0.97 -4.99
CA SER A 2 10.49 -0.46 -4.10
C SER A 2 9.57 0.47 -4.86
N ILE A 3 8.35 0.61 -4.36
CA ILE A 3 7.35 1.58 -4.83
C ILE A 3 7.08 2.55 -3.69
N THR A 4 6.97 3.81 -4.04
CA THR A 4 6.61 4.92 -3.16
C THR A 4 5.24 5.45 -3.55
N ILE A 5 4.33 5.46 -2.60
CA ILE A 5 3.04 6.13 -2.72
C ILE A 5 3.17 7.51 -2.06
N THR A 6 2.75 8.56 -2.73
CA THR A 6 2.93 9.96 -2.30
C THR A 6 1.73 10.80 -2.70
N ALA A 7 1.40 11.82 -1.92
CA ALA A 7 0.47 12.84 -2.41
C ALA A 7 1.21 13.84 -3.33
N SER A 8 0.51 14.37 -4.35
CA SER A 8 1.05 15.21 -5.42
C SER A 8 1.28 16.67 -4.97
N ALA A 9 1.95 16.86 -3.84
CA ALA A 9 2.23 18.16 -3.24
C ALA A 9 3.55 18.17 -2.47
N THR A 10 4.22 19.33 -2.41
CA THR A 10 5.50 19.47 -1.72
C THR A 10 5.37 19.22 -0.21
N GLY A 11 6.27 18.43 0.36
CA GLY A 11 6.23 18.07 1.78
C GLY A 11 5.17 17.03 2.12
N SER A 12 4.57 16.39 1.11
CA SER A 12 3.57 15.35 1.31
C SER A 12 4.12 14.13 2.06
N PRO A 13 3.25 13.44 2.81
CA PRO A 13 3.58 12.14 3.37
C PRO A 13 3.89 11.13 2.26
N LYS A 14 4.84 10.23 2.55
CA LYS A 14 5.28 9.17 1.63
C LYS A 14 5.23 7.83 2.33
N VAL A 15 4.73 6.82 1.62
CA VAL A 15 4.76 5.43 2.07
C VAL A 15 5.57 4.61 1.08
N ASN A 16 6.74 4.14 1.52
CA ASN A 16 7.60 3.28 0.71
C ASN A 16 7.44 1.81 1.13
N MET A 17 7.44 0.91 0.15
CA MET A 17 7.44 -0.54 0.38
C MET A 17 8.08 -1.30 -0.77
N ALA A 18 8.53 -2.53 -0.51
CA ALA A 18 9.04 -3.42 -1.56
C ALA A 18 7.97 -3.66 -2.65
N THR A 19 8.38 -3.75 -3.93
CA THR A 19 7.46 -3.85 -5.08
C THR A 19 6.43 -4.98 -4.94
N GLY A 20 6.85 -6.15 -4.45
CA GLY A 20 5.92 -7.28 -4.23
C GLY A 20 4.84 -6.97 -3.18
N ASN A 21 5.17 -6.19 -2.15
CA ASN A 21 4.20 -5.74 -1.16
C ASN A 21 3.32 -4.62 -1.71
N ALA A 22 3.87 -3.70 -2.50
CA ALA A 22 3.10 -2.65 -3.17
C ALA A 22 2.05 -3.23 -4.09
N LYS A 23 2.40 -4.23 -4.90
CA LYS A 23 1.45 -4.93 -5.76
C LYS A 23 0.28 -5.51 -4.96
N GLN A 24 0.56 -6.20 -3.86
CA GLN A 24 -0.47 -6.77 -3.00
C GLN A 24 -1.36 -5.71 -2.36
N VAL A 25 -0.78 -4.58 -1.94
CA VAL A 25 -1.54 -3.45 -1.40
C VAL A 25 -2.41 -2.82 -2.48
N LEU A 26 -1.89 -2.57 -3.68
CA LEU A 26 -2.64 -1.97 -4.79
C LEU A 26 -3.77 -2.90 -5.28
N ASP A 27 -3.52 -4.21 -5.34
CA ASP A 27 -4.55 -5.21 -5.63
C ASP A 27 -5.70 -5.14 -4.60
N LEU A 28 -5.39 -4.97 -3.31
CA LEU A 28 -6.41 -4.78 -2.25
C LEU A 28 -7.19 -3.49 -2.40
N LEU A 29 -6.60 -2.44 -2.97
CA LEU A 29 -7.27 -1.18 -3.28
C LEU A 29 -8.07 -1.24 -4.59
N GLY A 30 -8.04 -2.39 -5.29
CA GLY A 30 -8.66 -2.55 -6.61
C GLY A 30 -8.00 -1.67 -7.67
N LEU A 31 -6.69 -1.41 -7.52
CA LEU A 31 -5.87 -0.65 -8.46
C LEU A 31 -4.94 -1.63 -9.18
N THR A 32 -5.06 -1.71 -10.50
CA THR A 32 -4.22 -2.60 -11.31
C THR A 32 -2.79 -2.10 -11.37
N PHE A 33 -1.84 -2.98 -11.06
CA PHE A 33 -0.42 -2.70 -11.20
C PHE A 33 0.05 -3.06 -12.62
N ASP A 34 -0.32 -2.23 -13.60
CA ASP A 34 -0.09 -2.49 -15.05
C ASP A 34 1.21 -1.89 -15.61
N GLY A 35 2.09 -1.36 -14.76
CA GLY A 35 3.40 -0.87 -15.20
C GLY A 35 4.08 0.08 -14.25
N ASP A 36 4.31 -0.33 -12.99
CA ASP A 36 5.09 0.38 -11.96
C ASP A 36 4.65 1.80 -11.52
N TRP A 37 3.81 2.52 -12.28
CA TRP A 37 3.34 3.86 -11.91
C TRP A 37 1.83 4.05 -12.11
N GLY A 38 1.27 5.04 -11.41
CA GLY A 38 -0.12 5.46 -11.62
C GLY A 38 -0.54 6.58 -10.68
N THR A 39 -1.77 7.07 -10.88
CA THR A 39 -2.34 8.20 -10.13
C THR A 39 -3.84 8.03 -9.93
N THR A 40 -4.37 8.56 -8.84
CA THR A 40 -5.81 8.75 -8.62
C THR A 40 -6.05 9.94 -7.69
N THR A 41 -7.28 10.42 -7.61
CA THR A 41 -7.64 11.52 -6.72
C THR A 41 -7.55 11.12 -5.24
N GLY A 42 -7.22 12.07 -4.36
CA GLY A 42 -7.22 11.85 -2.91
C GLY A 42 -8.51 11.21 -2.37
N PRO A 43 -9.72 11.70 -2.74
CA PRO A 43 -10.98 11.10 -2.28
C PRO A 43 -11.20 9.66 -2.75
N ASP A 44 -10.90 9.35 -4.02
CA ASP A 44 -10.99 7.96 -4.54
C ASP A 44 -10.02 7.04 -3.80
N PHE A 45 -8.77 7.48 -3.62
CA PHE A 45 -7.76 6.72 -2.89
C PHE A 45 -8.18 6.48 -1.43
N LEU A 46 -8.67 7.50 -0.73
CA LEU A 46 -9.15 7.38 0.64
C LEU A 46 -10.32 6.40 0.75
N GLY A 47 -11.29 6.47 -0.16
CA GLY A 47 -12.42 5.55 -0.20
C GLY A 47 -11.97 4.09 -0.32
N ARG A 48 -11.04 3.82 -1.24
CA ARG A 48 -10.45 2.48 -1.44
C ARG A 48 -9.70 2.00 -0.21
N VAL A 49 -8.91 2.86 0.43
CA VAL A 49 -8.15 2.50 1.65
C VAL A 49 -9.09 2.15 2.80
N LEU A 50 -10.17 2.92 2.99
CA LEU A 50 -11.15 2.65 4.04
C LEU A 50 -11.88 1.32 3.80
N LEU A 51 -12.26 1.04 2.55
CA LEU A 51 -12.85 -0.25 2.17
C LEU A 51 -11.87 -1.41 2.41
N ALA A 52 -10.61 -1.26 2.00
CA ALA A 52 -9.59 -2.27 2.22
C ALA A 52 -9.33 -2.52 3.71
N LEU A 53 -9.29 -1.48 4.54
CA LEU A 53 -9.16 -1.61 6.01
C LEU A 53 -10.35 -2.33 6.64
N ALA A 54 -11.56 -2.10 6.15
CA ALA A 54 -12.74 -2.81 6.63
C ALA A 54 -12.70 -4.31 6.27
N LEU A 55 -12.15 -4.64 5.10
CA LEU A 55 -12.07 -6.01 4.59
C LEU A 55 -10.86 -6.78 5.12
N ILE A 56 -9.72 -6.13 5.39
CA ILE A 56 -8.44 -6.82 5.69
C ILE A 56 -8.54 -7.75 6.89
N GLY A 57 -9.38 -7.43 7.88
CA GLY A 57 -9.64 -8.28 9.05
C GLY A 57 -10.32 -9.62 8.73
N THR A 58 -10.77 -9.82 7.49
CA THR A 58 -11.35 -11.06 6.98
C THR A 58 -10.39 -11.85 6.07
N THR A 59 -9.13 -11.39 5.92
CA THR A 59 -8.18 -11.90 4.92
C THR A 59 -6.92 -12.55 5.54
N THR A 60 -6.03 -13.04 4.67
CA THR A 60 -4.76 -13.73 4.98
C THR A 60 -3.71 -12.90 5.70
N ASP A 61 -3.88 -11.58 5.88
CA ASP A 61 -2.90 -10.76 6.61
C ASP A 61 -2.71 -11.21 8.08
N ALA A 62 -3.69 -11.90 8.65
CA ALA A 62 -3.61 -12.47 9.99
C ALA A 62 -2.50 -13.53 10.16
N VAL A 63 -2.13 -14.23 9.08
CA VAL A 63 -1.11 -15.30 9.10
C VAL A 63 0.21 -14.83 8.51
N GLY A 64 0.20 -13.73 7.72
CA GLY A 64 1.36 -13.26 6.99
C GLY A 64 1.71 -14.16 5.79
N ARG A 65 2.95 -14.05 5.30
CA ARG A 65 3.54 -14.91 4.26
C ARG A 65 4.83 -15.51 4.82
N PRO A 66 5.01 -16.85 4.76
CA PRO A 66 6.24 -17.48 5.20
C PRO A 66 7.43 -17.01 4.35
N GLU A 67 8.61 -17.01 4.97
CA GLU A 67 9.87 -16.83 4.26
C GLU A 67 10.15 -18.04 3.36
N VAL A 68 10.72 -17.79 2.19
CA VAL A 68 11.31 -18.83 1.33
C VAL A 68 12.78 -18.96 1.73
N ALA A 69 13.20 -20.18 2.06
CA ALA A 69 14.58 -20.49 2.44
C ALA A 69 15.22 -21.46 1.44
N GLU A 70 16.33 -21.04 0.81
CA GLU A 70 17.12 -21.85 -0.11
C GLU A 70 18.58 -21.87 0.36
N GLY A 71 18.95 -22.96 1.05
CA GLY A 71 20.28 -23.10 1.66
C GLY A 71 20.52 -22.04 2.74
N ARG A 72 21.39 -21.05 2.45
CA ARG A 72 21.69 -19.92 3.36
C ARG A 72 20.98 -18.62 2.97
N TRP A 73 20.11 -18.65 1.96
CA TRP A 73 19.38 -17.49 1.49
C TRP A 73 17.93 -17.53 1.98
N THR A 74 17.45 -16.43 2.56
CA THR A 74 16.04 -16.24 2.94
C THR A 74 15.46 -15.02 2.22
N SER A 75 14.23 -15.14 1.72
CA SER A 75 13.54 -14.08 0.98
C SER A 75 12.02 -14.15 1.12
N GLU A 76 11.32 -13.12 0.65
CA GLU A 76 9.84 -13.07 0.47
C GLU A 76 8.94 -13.15 1.71
N GLY A 77 9.49 -13.24 2.92
CA GLY A 77 8.71 -13.23 4.15
C GLY A 77 7.93 -11.93 4.37
N ARG A 78 6.69 -12.06 4.85
CA ARG A 78 5.88 -10.93 5.32
C ARG A 78 5.26 -11.29 6.66
N ARG A 79 5.54 -10.49 7.69
CA ARG A 79 4.96 -10.71 9.02
C ARG A 79 3.43 -10.57 9.02
N PRO A 80 2.71 -11.25 9.93
CA PRO A 80 1.31 -10.97 10.20
C PRO A 80 1.04 -9.48 10.46
N GLY A 81 -0.08 -8.97 9.96
CA GLY A 81 -0.53 -7.59 10.17
C GLY A 81 0.22 -6.53 9.34
N TYR A 82 1.17 -6.92 8.50
CA TYR A 82 1.94 -5.98 7.70
C TYR A 82 1.06 -5.19 6.74
N LEU A 83 0.10 -5.83 6.08
CA LEU A 83 -0.79 -5.13 5.13
C LEU A 83 -1.71 -4.15 5.87
N ALA A 84 -2.26 -4.54 7.02
CA ALA A 84 -3.06 -3.66 7.87
C ALA A 84 -2.29 -2.41 8.32
N GLU A 85 -1.01 -2.57 8.68
CA GLU A 85 -0.15 -1.42 9.00
C GLU A 85 0.08 -0.51 7.79
N ARG A 86 0.41 -1.07 6.62
CA ARG A 86 0.60 -0.27 5.40
C ARG A 86 -0.69 0.47 5.01
N LEU A 87 -1.85 -0.19 5.10
CA LEU A 87 -3.14 0.45 4.86
C LEU A 87 -3.44 1.57 5.88
N THR A 88 -3.01 1.42 7.13
CA THR A 88 -3.14 2.47 8.15
C THR A 88 -2.28 3.70 7.82
N ASP A 89 -1.04 3.47 7.36
CA ASP A 89 -0.17 4.55 6.89
C ASP A 89 -0.74 5.23 5.64
N LEU A 90 -1.29 4.44 4.71
CA LEU A 90 -1.97 4.96 3.52
C LEU A 90 -3.23 5.74 3.86
N ARG A 91 -3.97 5.37 4.92
CA ARG A 91 -5.12 6.16 5.39
C ARG A 91 -4.68 7.55 5.81
N ARG A 92 -3.57 7.67 6.54
CA ARG A 92 -3.01 8.97 6.95
C ARG A 92 -2.58 9.80 5.73
N LEU A 93 -1.90 9.17 4.77
CA LEU A 93 -1.51 9.81 3.51
C LEU A 93 -2.74 10.29 2.72
N ALA A 94 -3.76 9.44 2.58
CA ALA A 94 -4.97 9.74 1.83
C ALA A 94 -5.80 10.85 2.49
N SER A 95 -5.95 10.83 3.81
CA SER A 95 -6.59 11.92 4.56
C SER A 95 -5.87 13.23 4.34
N TRP A 96 -4.53 13.23 4.41
CA TRP A 96 -3.75 14.43 4.10
C TRP A 96 -3.98 14.92 2.67
N ALA A 97 -4.00 14.00 1.69
CA ALA A 97 -4.24 14.34 0.29
C ALA A 97 -5.62 15.00 0.10
N VAL A 98 -6.67 14.46 0.74
CA VAL A 98 -8.02 15.05 0.72
C VAL A 98 -8.03 16.44 1.36
N GLU A 99 -7.40 16.62 2.52
CA GLU A 99 -7.34 17.92 3.22
C GLU A 99 -6.65 19.00 2.39
N HIS A 100 -5.69 18.63 1.54
CA HIS A 100 -4.89 19.55 0.73
C HIS A 100 -5.32 19.61 -0.75
N GLY A 101 -6.39 18.89 -1.13
CA GLY A 101 -6.84 18.81 -2.52
C GLY A 101 -5.79 18.25 -3.48
N ALA A 102 -4.95 17.33 -3.00
CA ALA A 102 -3.89 16.69 -3.78
C ALA A 102 -4.33 15.32 -4.33
N ASP A 103 -3.77 14.95 -5.48
CA ASP A 103 -3.86 13.60 -6.02
C ASP A 103 -2.85 12.68 -5.30
N VAL A 104 -2.97 11.38 -5.54
CA VAL A 104 -2.10 10.35 -4.99
C VAL A 104 -1.43 9.59 -6.14
N ASP A 105 -0.10 9.63 -6.14
CA ASP A 105 0.74 8.99 -7.14
C ASP A 105 1.48 7.79 -6.53
N TRP A 106 1.75 6.77 -7.35
CA TRP A 106 2.66 5.67 -7.02
C TRP A 106 3.68 5.47 -8.14
N SER A 107 4.93 5.18 -7.77
CA SER A 107 6.06 4.88 -8.66
C SER A 107 7.21 4.21 -7.93
#